data_AF-A0A959Z416-F1
#
_entry.id   AF-A0A959Z416-F1
#
_cell.length_a   1.000
_cell.length_b   1.000
_cell.length_c   1.000
_cell.angle_alpha   90.00
_cell.angle_beta   90.00
_cell.angle_gamma   90.00
#
_symmetry.space_group_name_H-M   'P 1'
#
loop_
_entity.id
_entity.type
_entity.pdbx_description
1 polymer ?
#
loop_
_entity_poly.entity_id
_entity_poly.type
_entity_poly.pdbx_seq_one_letter_code
_entity_poly.pdbx_strand_id
1 'polypeptide(L)'
;MGSRPVSDAYYVGVGLAAKARPDFQETAKKNALNDLASEISVRVEGNSLLYTLDRKTSFSESFTSNIRTSTSEQLEGFELVDTWENEHEYWTYYRLSKAEHARIKAERKQRAMDQATDLYARARTSLSEGDLKGAVAHDLRALLAIKDYWGESDQVEVEGRQIVLANELYDVLQRTVAGVRIGILPERCALGYDGRFKRELLITARFDGTGTAADLRQLPLVVSYPGSAGKVVEKRNTDGDGQARTLVQRIQLDAINPEVVVRLDMEALVPEDLDNGLAAPLVASLNTPERRVPIDVIMPRV
;
A
#
# COMPACT_ATOMS: atom_id res chain seq x y z
N MET A 1 -16.62 42.55 -4.30
CA MET A 1 -16.05 41.24 -4.71
C MET A 1 -14.90 41.54 -5.65
N GLY A 2 -13.67 41.58 -5.13
CA GLY A 2 -12.48 41.87 -5.92
C GLY A 2 -12.09 40.65 -6.76
N SER A 3 -11.96 40.84 -8.06
CA SER A 3 -11.42 39.84 -8.97
C SER A 3 -9.99 39.49 -8.57
N ARG A 4 -9.71 38.20 -8.37
CA ARG A 4 -8.36 37.69 -8.14
C ARG A 4 -7.43 38.12 -9.29
N PRO A 5 -6.19 38.55 -9.01
CA PRO A 5 -5.19 38.74 -10.06
C PRO A 5 -4.91 37.38 -10.72
N VAL A 6 -5.28 37.21 -11.99
CA VAL A 6 -4.93 36.02 -12.77
C VAL A 6 -3.65 36.35 -13.53
N SER A 7 -2.60 35.55 -13.31
CA SER A 7 -1.37 35.62 -14.10
C SER A 7 -1.19 34.33 -14.89
N ASP A 8 -0.85 34.45 -16.16
CA ASP A 8 -0.51 33.27 -16.97
C ASP A 8 0.80 32.63 -16.53
N ALA A 9 1.76 33.43 -16.03
CA ALA A 9 3.10 32.98 -15.67
C ALA A 9 3.26 32.58 -14.19
N TYR A 10 2.38 33.04 -13.30
CA TYR A 10 2.50 32.85 -11.85
C TYR A 10 1.21 32.31 -11.23
N TYR A 11 1.36 31.44 -10.24
CA TYR A 11 0.33 31.25 -9.20
C TYR A 11 0.40 32.41 -8.21
N VAL A 12 -0.73 32.81 -7.66
CA VAL A 12 -0.92 33.98 -6.78
C VAL A 12 -1.65 33.57 -5.51
N GLY A 13 -1.07 33.89 -4.37
CA GLY A 13 -1.68 33.69 -3.06
C GLY A 13 -1.79 35.00 -2.29
N VAL A 14 -2.97 35.31 -1.78
CA VAL A 14 -3.21 36.49 -0.96
C VAL A 14 -3.68 36.08 0.43
N GLY A 15 -3.02 36.59 1.46
CA GLY A 15 -3.32 36.27 2.85
C GLY A 15 -3.66 37.51 3.66
N LEU A 16 -4.70 37.39 4.49
CA LEU A 16 -5.18 38.42 5.41
C LEU A 16 -5.05 37.94 6.85
N ALA A 17 -4.69 38.83 7.77
CA ALA A 17 -4.81 38.61 9.21
C ALA A 17 -5.19 39.90 9.95
N ALA A 18 -5.91 39.74 11.07
CA ALA A 18 -6.22 40.85 11.95
C ALA A 18 -5.02 41.20 12.85
N LYS A 19 -4.64 42.47 12.90
CA LYS A 19 -3.53 43.00 13.72
C LYS A 19 -3.78 42.92 15.23
N ALA A 20 -5.01 42.59 15.63
CA ALA A 20 -5.35 42.30 17.02
C ALA A 20 -4.64 41.04 17.56
N ARG A 21 -4.18 40.15 16.68
CA ARG A 21 -3.38 38.98 17.07
C ARG A 21 -1.90 39.32 17.04
N PRO A 22 -1.09 38.89 18.03
CA PRO A 22 0.34 39.18 18.05
C PRO A 22 1.12 38.50 16.91
N ASP A 23 0.61 37.39 16.36
CA ASP A 23 1.19 36.60 15.27
C ASP A 23 0.58 36.93 13.89
N PHE A 24 0.00 38.13 13.73
CA PHE A 24 -0.74 38.51 12.52
C PHE A 24 0.06 38.34 11.22
N GLN A 25 1.36 38.64 11.22
CA GLN A 25 2.22 38.48 10.03
C GLN A 25 2.38 37.00 9.65
N GLU A 26 2.59 36.12 10.63
CA GLU A 26 2.70 34.68 10.42
C GLU A 26 1.37 34.08 9.98
N THR A 27 0.26 34.52 10.59
CA THR A 27 -1.09 34.12 10.19
C THR A 27 -1.38 34.55 8.74
N ALA A 28 -1.07 35.79 8.36
CA ALA A 28 -1.29 36.28 7.00
C ALA A 28 -0.44 35.51 5.99
N LYS A 29 0.83 35.23 6.32
CA LYS A 29 1.71 34.40 5.49
C LYS A 29 1.13 32.99 5.32
N LYS A 30 0.71 32.33 6.40
CA LYS A 30 0.10 30.99 6.34
C LYS A 30 -1.17 30.99 5.48
N ASN A 31 -2.00 32.02 5.61
CA ASN A 31 -3.21 32.17 4.80
C ASN A 31 -2.88 32.36 3.32
N ALA A 32 -1.86 33.15 2.98
CA ALA A 32 -1.42 33.34 1.60
C ALA A 32 -0.86 32.06 0.98
N LEU A 33 -0.08 31.28 1.73
CA LEU A 33 0.45 30.00 1.26
C LEU A 33 -0.64 28.95 1.07
N ASN A 34 -1.66 28.93 1.94
CA ASN A 34 -2.83 28.07 1.76
C ASN A 34 -3.65 28.48 0.53
N ASP A 35 -3.83 29.78 0.29
CA ASP A 35 -4.50 30.30 -0.90
C ASP A 35 -3.73 29.91 -2.17
N LEU A 36 -2.40 30.08 -2.16
CA LEU A 36 -1.50 29.65 -3.24
C LEU A 36 -1.60 28.14 -3.50
N ALA A 37 -1.54 27.32 -2.44
CA ALA A 37 -1.70 25.87 -2.53
C ALA A 37 -3.06 25.47 -3.12
N SER A 38 -4.13 26.23 -2.83
CA SER A 38 -5.47 25.96 -3.36
C SER A 38 -5.60 26.22 -4.86
N GLU A 39 -4.77 27.11 -5.41
CA GLU A 39 -4.71 27.36 -6.86
C GLU A 39 -4.00 26.22 -7.60
N ILE A 40 -3.08 25.52 -6.92
CA ILE A 40 -2.39 24.36 -7.45
C ILE A 40 -3.36 23.16 -7.40
N SER A 41 -4.18 23.07 -8.45
CA SER A 41 -5.15 21.99 -8.60
C SER A 41 -4.42 20.65 -8.79
N VAL A 42 -4.69 19.69 -7.90
CA VAL A 42 -4.38 18.29 -8.15
C VAL A 42 -5.62 17.62 -8.72
N ARG A 43 -5.57 17.28 -10.01
CA ARG A 43 -6.64 16.54 -10.68
C ARG A 43 -6.30 15.07 -10.67
N VAL A 44 -7.20 14.25 -10.12
CA VAL A 44 -7.11 12.79 -10.23
C VAL A 44 -7.62 12.38 -11.60
N GLU A 45 -6.80 11.65 -12.34
CA GLU A 45 -7.12 11.18 -13.68
C GLU A 45 -7.79 9.80 -13.64
N GLY A 46 -8.72 9.56 -14.57
CA GLY A 46 -9.54 8.34 -14.57
C GLY A 46 -8.79 7.03 -14.83
N ASN A 47 -7.54 7.10 -15.28
CA ASN A 47 -6.67 5.94 -15.48
C ASN A 47 -5.57 5.82 -14.42
N SER A 48 -5.65 6.61 -13.35
CA SER A 48 -4.67 6.64 -12.27
C SER A 48 -4.88 5.48 -11.29
N LEU A 49 -3.86 5.20 -10.47
CA LEU A 49 -3.92 4.13 -9.46
C LEU A 49 -5.06 4.38 -8.47
N LEU A 50 -5.28 5.64 -8.08
CA LEU A 50 -6.35 6.00 -7.15
C LEU A 50 -7.72 5.65 -7.69
N TYR A 51 -7.96 5.89 -8.97
CA TYR A 51 -9.23 5.54 -9.59
C TYR A 51 -9.48 4.02 -9.51
N THR A 52 -8.41 3.24 -9.66
CA THR A 52 -8.45 1.77 -9.53
C THR A 52 -8.71 1.34 -8.07
N LEU A 53 -8.07 2.00 -7.10
CA LEU A 53 -8.23 1.69 -5.67
C LEU A 53 -9.60 2.12 -5.14
N ASP A 54 -10.11 3.29 -5.51
CA ASP A 54 -11.39 3.84 -5.02
C ASP A 54 -12.60 2.96 -5.43
N ARG A 55 -12.48 2.20 -6.53
CA ARG A 55 -13.47 1.17 -6.91
C ARG A 55 -13.45 -0.06 -6.01
N LYS A 56 -12.31 -0.35 -5.38
CA LYS A 56 -12.11 -1.52 -4.51
C LYS A 56 -12.23 -1.18 -3.03
N THR A 57 -11.96 0.06 -2.63
CA THR A 57 -11.89 0.52 -1.24
C THR A 57 -12.33 1.99 -1.13
N SER A 58 -12.84 2.42 0.03
CA SER A 58 -13.22 3.82 0.28
C SER A 58 -12.00 4.69 0.63
N PHE A 59 -11.03 4.80 -0.29
CA PHE A 59 -9.67 5.30 -0.03
C PHE A 59 -9.42 6.77 -0.41
N SER A 60 -10.28 7.38 -1.23
CA SER A 60 -10.08 8.71 -1.81
C SER A 60 -9.89 9.86 -0.81
N GLU A 61 -10.48 9.78 0.38
CA GLU A 61 -10.41 10.87 1.39
C GLU A 61 -9.02 11.00 2.02
N SER A 62 -8.45 9.90 2.53
CA SER A 62 -7.11 9.88 3.14
C SER A 62 -6.03 10.31 2.16
N PHE A 63 -6.15 9.87 0.90
CA PHE A 63 -5.24 10.29 -0.15
C PHE A 63 -5.33 11.79 -0.45
N THR A 64 -6.55 12.30 -0.65
CA THR A 64 -6.76 13.73 -0.97
C THR A 64 -6.23 14.63 0.14
N SER A 65 -6.40 14.22 1.40
CA SER A 65 -5.82 14.92 2.55
C SER A 65 -4.29 14.90 2.48
N ASN A 66 -3.67 13.73 2.27
CA ASN A 66 -2.21 13.59 2.23
C ASN A 66 -1.57 14.41 1.11
N ILE A 67 -2.18 14.45 -0.09
CA ILE A 67 -1.69 15.28 -1.19
C ILE A 67 -1.81 16.76 -0.90
N ARG A 68 -2.92 17.21 -0.29
CA ARG A 68 -3.08 18.63 0.07
C ARG A 68 -2.02 19.04 1.10
N THR A 69 -1.77 18.20 2.10
CA THR A 69 -0.71 18.42 3.08
C THR A 69 0.66 18.45 2.41
N SER A 70 0.99 17.44 1.60
CA SER A 70 2.27 17.36 0.87
C SER A 70 2.48 18.58 -0.01
N THR A 71 1.48 18.97 -0.81
CA THR A 71 1.54 20.16 -1.67
C THR A 71 1.82 21.42 -0.86
N SER A 72 1.16 21.59 0.29
CA SER A 72 1.38 22.75 1.17
C SER A 72 2.79 22.77 1.79
N GLU A 73 3.29 21.61 2.24
CA GLU A 73 4.65 21.46 2.79
C GLU A 73 5.74 21.68 1.74
N GLN A 74 5.46 21.29 0.51
CA GLN A 74 6.41 21.23 -0.58
C GLN A 74 6.49 22.50 -1.44
N LEU A 75 5.73 23.55 -1.09
CA LEU A 75 5.78 24.85 -1.77
C LEU A 75 7.18 25.46 -1.64
N GLU A 76 7.93 25.45 -2.73
CA GLU A 76 9.24 26.06 -2.86
C GLU A 76 9.22 27.11 -3.97
N GLY A 77 10.12 28.09 -3.90
CA GLY A 77 10.27 29.12 -4.94
C GLY A 77 9.16 30.19 -4.95
N PHE A 78 8.35 30.28 -3.89
CA PHE A 78 7.41 31.38 -3.73
C PHE A 78 8.14 32.66 -3.31
N GLU A 79 7.66 33.79 -3.81
CA GLU A 79 8.26 35.11 -3.59
C GLU A 79 7.24 36.04 -2.95
N LEU A 80 7.64 36.77 -1.91
CA LEU A 80 6.85 37.89 -1.41
C LEU A 80 6.92 39.03 -2.43
N VAL A 81 5.77 39.40 -2.97
CA VAL A 81 5.68 40.49 -3.94
C VAL A 81 5.38 41.80 -3.25
N ASP A 82 4.43 41.78 -2.31
CA ASP A 82 4.01 42.99 -1.60
C ASP A 82 3.34 42.70 -0.25
N THR A 83 3.30 43.72 0.60
CA THR A 83 2.59 43.74 1.87
C THR A 83 1.83 45.05 2.02
N TRP A 84 0.59 44.97 2.45
CA TRP A 84 -0.23 46.15 2.73
C TRP A 84 -0.86 46.05 4.10
N GLU A 85 -0.99 47.16 4.82
CA GLU A 85 -1.62 47.17 6.14
C GLU A 85 -2.44 48.43 6.39
N ASN A 86 -3.39 48.31 7.31
CA ASN A 86 -4.14 49.42 7.90
C ASN A 86 -4.15 49.32 9.44
N GLU A 87 -5.04 50.04 10.12
CA GLU A 87 -5.15 50.01 11.59
C GLU A 87 -5.58 48.64 12.14
N HIS A 88 -6.29 47.82 11.37
CA HIS A 88 -6.94 46.59 11.82
C HIS A 88 -6.43 45.33 11.11
N GLU A 89 -5.90 45.47 9.90
CA GLU A 89 -5.62 44.35 9.00
C GLU A 89 -4.21 44.43 8.42
N TYR A 90 -3.66 43.25 8.17
CA TYR A 90 -2.40 43.05 7.47
C TYR A 90 -2.63 42.06 6.32
N TRP A 91 -2.16 42.45 5.14
CA TRP A 91 -2.31 41.74 3.89
C TRP A 91 -0.93 41.42 3.30
N THR A 92 -0.77 40.23 2.75
CA THR A 92 0.45 39.81 2.09
C THR A 92 0.14 39.13 0.77
N TYR A 93 0.95 39.43 -0.25
CA TYR A 93 0.81 38.90 -1.59
C TYR A 93 2.07 38.11 -1.96
N TYR A 94 1.89 36.83 -2.22
CA TYR A 94 2.92 35.93 -2.72
C TYR A 94 2.63 35.49 -4.15
N ARG A 95 3.69 35.23 -4.91
CA ARG A 95 3.61 34.59 -6.23
C ARG A 95 4.56 33.40 -6.35
N LEU A 96 4.25 32.47 -7.24
CA LEU A 96 5.11 31.33 -7.58
C LEU A 96 5.15 31.13 -9.09
N SER A 97 6.35 31.07 -9.67
CA SER A 97 6.53 30.84 -11.11
C SER A 97 5.99 29.46 -11.49
N LYS A 98 5.05 29.40 -12.45
CA LYS A 98 4.49 28.12 -12.93
C LYS A 98 5.55 27.26 -13.60
N ALA A 99 6.45 27.88 -14.37
CA ALA A 99 7.53 27.18 -15.08
C ALA A 99 8.54 26.57 -14.11
N GLU A 100 8.95 27.32 -13.08
CA GLU A 100 9.90 26.83 -12.08
C GLU A 100 9.28 25.75 -11.20
N HIS A 101 8.02 25.94 -10.78
CA HIS A 101 7.27 24.92 -10.06
C HIS A 101 7.15 23.63 -10.88
N ALA A 102 6.87 23.71 -12.18
CA ALA A 102 6.82 22.56 -13.07
C ALA A 102 8.19 21.86 -13.18
N ARG A 103 9.29 22.60 -13.29
CA ARG A 103 10.65 22.06 -13.31
C ARG A 103 10.99 21.30 -12.02
N ILE A 104 10.77 21.92 -10.86
CA ILE A 104 11.00 21.30 -9.56
C ILE A 104 10.14 20.05 -9.38
N LYS A 105 8.85 20.12 -9.77
CA LYS A 105 7.94 18.98 -9.73
C LYS A 105 8.46 17.82 -10.59
N ALA A 106 8.92 18.10 -11.81
CA ALA A 106 9.48 17.08 -12.70
C ALA A 106 10.76 16.45 -12.13
N GLU A 107 11.66 17.25 -11.54
CA GLU A 107 12.89 16.74 -10.90
C GLU A 107 12.61 15.89 -9.67
N ARG A 108 11.60 16.24 -8.86
CA ARG A 108 11.15 15.40 -7.74
C ARG A 108 10.52 14.10 -8.23
N LYS A 109 9.69 14.19 -9.27
CA LYS A 109 9.05 13.03 -9.89
C LYS A 109 10.08 12.05 -10.41
N GLN A 110 11.10 12.53 -11.12
CA GLN A 110 12.19 11.69 -11.62
C GLN A 110 12.93 10.98 -10.47
N ARG A 111 13.29 11.71 -9.39
CA ARG A 111 13.94 11.10 -8.23
C ARG A 111 13.10 10.01 -7.56
N ALA A 112 11.79 10.26 -7.42
CA ALA A 112 10.87 9.27 -6.88
C ALA A 112 10.76 8.03 -7.78
N MET A 113 10.77 8.21 -9.10
CA MET A 113 10.78 7.12 -10.08
C MET A 113 12.07 6.30 -10.04
N ASP A 114 13.22 6.95 -9.93
CA ASP A 114 14.51 6.27 -9.81
C ASP A 114 14.54 5.41 -8.54
N GLN A 115 14.05 5.95 -7.41
CA GLN A 115 13.93 5.22 -6.15
C GLN A 115 12.97 4.02 -6.26
N ALA A 116 11.80 4.22 -6.88
CA ALA A 116 10.83 3.14 -7.08
C ALA A 116 11.39 2.02 -7.97
N THR A 117 12.18 2.38 -8.98
CA THR A 117 12.84 1.43 -9.88
C THR A 117 13.90 0.59 -9.16
N ASP A 118 14.74 1.21 -8.31
CA ASP A 118 15.69 0.48 -7.46
C ASP A 118 14.98 -0.51 -6.51
N LEU A 119 13.91 -0.05 -5.86
CA LEU A 119 13.11 -0.90 -4.98
C LEU A 119 12.45 -2.06 -5.72
N TYR A 120 11.92 -1.81 -6.92
CA TYR A 120 11.38 -2.87 -7.79
C TYR A 120 12.44 -3.92 -8.13
N ALA A 121 13.65 -3.51 -8.48
CA ALA A 121 14.75 -4.43 -8.76
C ALA A 121 15.10 -5.28 -7.52
N ARG A 122 15.17 -4.67 -6.33
CA ARG A 122 15.37 -5.40 -5.06
C ARG A 122 14.26 -6.38 -4.77
N ALA A 123 13.00 -6.03 -5.06
CA ALA A 123 11.87 -6.94 -4.91
C ALA A 123 12.03 -8.20 -5.77
N ARG A 124 12.51 -8.04 -7.01
CA ARG A 124 12.79 -9.19 -7.90
C ARG A 124 13.93 -10.06 -7.36
N THR A 125 14.99 -9.44 -6.84
CA THR A 125 16.08 -10.18 -6.18
C THR A 125 15.58 -10.97 -4.99
N SER A 126 14.86 -10.35 -4.04
CA SER A 126 14.28 -11.03 -2.88
C SER A 126 13.41 -12.22 -3.31
N LEU A 127 12.59 -12.05 -4.35
CA LEU A 127 11.74 -13.12 -4.85
C LEU A 127 12.54 -14.29 -5.44
N SER A 128 13.64 -14.00 -6.15
CA SER A 128 14.53 -15.04 -6.68
C SER A 128 15.26 -15.83 -5.58
N GLU A 129 15.42 -15.24 -4.39
CA GLU A 129 16.00 -15.86 -3.20
C GLU A 129 14.97 -16.61 -2.33
N GLY A 130 13.69 -16.62 -2.74
CA GLY A 130 12.59 -17.22 -2.00
C GLY A 130 12.05 -16.34 -0.86
N ASP A 131 12.49 -15.08 -0.76
CA ASP A 131 12.03 -14.11 0.24
C ASP A 131 10.83 -13.30 -0.29
N LEU A 132 9.64 -13.89 -0.22
CA LEU A 132 8.40 -13.21 -0.58
C LEU A 132 8.14 -12.00 0.33
N LYS A 133 8.48 -12.09 1.62
CA LYS A 133 8.22 -11.01 2.58
C LYS A 133 9.04 -9.77 2.20
N GLY A 134 10.33 -9.94 1.90
CA GLY A 134 11.18 -8.88 1.37
C GLY A 134 10.67 -8.35 0.02
N ALA A 135 10.23 -9.23 -0.89
CA ALA A 135 9.68 -8.81 -2.17
C ALA A 135 8.45 -7.91 -2.03
N VAL A 136 7.46 -8.32 -1.25
CA VAL A 136 6.25 -7.53 -0.97
C VAL A 136 6.60 -6.22 -0.26
N ALA A 137 7.54 -6.25 0.69
CA ALA A 137 8.01 -5.06 1.39
C ALA A 137 8.66 -4.03 0.45
N HIS A 138 9.48 -4.49 -0.50
CA HIS A 138 10.09 -3.63 -1.52
C HIS A 138 9.05 -3.11 -2.53
N ASP A 139 8.13 -3.97 -3.00
CA ASP A 139 7.04 -3.57 -3.90
C ASP A 139 6.16 -2.47 -3.25
N LEU A 140 5.80 -2.62 -1.97
CA LEU A 140 5.04 -1.60 -1.22
C LEU A 140 5.82 -0.29 -1.07
N ARG A 141 7.12 -0.35 -0.74
CA ARG A 141 7.96 0.84 -0.66
C ARG A 141 8.10 1.54 -2.00
N ALA A 142 8.24 0.79 -3.10
CA ALA A 142 8.32 1.34 -4.45
C ALA A 142 7.03 2.11 -4.78
N LEU A 143 5.88 1.54 -4.46
CA LEU A 143 4.59 2.17 -4.69
C LEU A 143 4.43 3.45 -3.84
N LEU A 144 4.82 3.41 -2.55
CA LEU A 144 4.74 4.56 -1.66
C LEU A 144 5.75 5.66 -1.99
N ALA A 145 6.90 5.34 -2.59
CA ALA A 145 7.88 6.34 -3.03
C ALA A 145 7.30 7.31 -4.07
N ILE A 146 6.32 6.85 -4.87
CA ILE A 146 5.63 7.65 -5.87
C ILE A 146 4.21 8.07 -5.45
N LYS A 147 3.90 8.02 -4.15
CA LYS A 147 2.55 8.32 -3.62
C LYS A 147 1.98 9.66 -4.08
N ASP A 148 2.83 10.68 -4.18
CA ASP A 148 2.43 12.03 -4.58
C ASP A 148 1.91 12.09 -6.03
N TYR A 149 2.18 11.04 -6.82
CA TYR A 149 1.85 10.93 -8.23
C TYR A 149 0.80 9.84 -8.52
N TRP A 150 0.20 9.21 -7.51
CA TRP A 150 -0.80 8.14 -7.72
C TRP A 150 -2.07 8.59 -8.44
N GLY A 151 -2.38 9.89 -8.42
CA GLY A 151 -3.52 10.48 -9.14
C GLY A 151 -3.22 10.89 -10.57
N GLU A 152 -1.96 10.83 -10.98
CA GLU A 152 -1.53 11.14 -12.33
C GLU A 152 -1.58 9.89 -13.22
N SER A 153 -1.82 10.05 -14.51
CA SER A 153 -1.79 8.96 -15.51
C SER A 153 -0.71 9.17 -16.58
N ASP A 154 0.27 10.02 -16.29
CA ASP A 154 1.45 10.22 -17.13
C ASP A 154 2.15 8.88 -17.39
N GLN A 155 2.41 8.62 -18.66
CA GLN A 155 3.16 7.44 -19.09
C GLN A 155 4.66 7.72 -18.99
N VAL A 156 5.39 6.72 -18.51
CA VAL A 156 6.85 6.69 -18.51
C VAL A 156 7.34 5.54 -19.37
N GLU A 157 8.49 5.74 -19.99
CA GLU A 157 9.17 4.68 -20.72
C GLU A 157 9.98 3.81 -19.76
N VAL A 158 9.60 2.54 -19.62
CA VAL A 158 10.33 1.53 -18.86
C VAL A 158 10.57 0.35 -19.78
N GLU A 159 11.84 -0.03 -19.98
CA GLU A 159 12.23 -1.14 -20.86
C GLU A 159 11.64 -1.05 -22.29
N GLY A 160 11.54 0.18 -22.82
CA GLY A 160 10.99 0.45 -24.16
C GLY A 160 9.45 0.38 -24.25
N ARG A 161 8.75 0.31 -23.12
CA ARG A 161 7.28 0.34 -23.04
C ARG A 161 6.80 1.59 -22.31
N GLN A 162 5.77 2.22 -22.87
CA GLN A 162 5.08 3.34 -22.22
C GLN A 162 4.05 2.78 -21.23
N ILE A 163 4.27 3.02 -19.93
CA ILE A 163 3.43 2.50 -18.85
C ILE A 163 3.10 3.57 -17.82
N VAL A 164 1.94 3.45 -17.17
CA VAL A 164 1.63 4.24 -15.98
C VAL A 164 2.27 3.55 -14.78
N LEU A 165 3.40 4.07 -14.31
CA LEU A 165 4.25 3.39 -13.32
C LEU A 165 3.50 2.96 -12.06
N ALA A 166 2.62 3.82 -11.53
CA ALA A 166 1.83 3.49 -10.33
C ALA A 166 0.94 2.27 -10.52
N ASN A 167 0.29 2.15 -11.69
CA ASN A 167 -0.52 0.98 -12.03
C ASN A 167 0.37 -0.25 -12.22
N GLU A 168 1.48 -0.12 -12.93
CA GLU A 168 2.39 -1.25 -13.16
C GLU A 168 2.97 -1.78 -11.85
N LEU A 169 3.43 -0.92 -10.94
CA LEU A 169 3.96 -1.33 -9.64
C LEU A 169 2.89 -2.00 -8.78
N TYR A 170 1.65 -1.51 -8.83
CA TYR A 170 0.54 -2.16 -8.15
C TYR A 170 0.17 -3.52 -8.77
N ASP A 171 0.22 -3.64 -10.10
CA ASP A 171 0.02 -4.91 -10.81
C ASP A 171 1.15 -5.91 -10.52
N VAL A 172 2.40 -5.43 -10.39
CA VAL A 172 3.53 -6.23 -9.90
C VAL A 172 3.23 -6.76 -8.51
N LEU A 173 2.84 -5.91 -7.56
CA LEU A 173 2.50 -6.33 -6.19
C LEU A 173 1.40 -7.40 -6.20
N GLN A 174 0.35 -7.21 -7.00
CA GLN A 174 -0.70 -8.21 -7.18
C GLN A 174 -0.15 -9.54 -7.70
N ARG A 175 0.71 -9.51 -8.73
CA ARG A 175 1.33 -10.72 -9.29
C ARG A 175 2.27 -11.41 -8.29
N THR A 176 3.03 -10.64 -7.50
CA THR A 176 3.90 -11.16 -6.43
C THR A 176 3.09 -11.97 -5.41
N VAL A 177 1.94 -11.47 -4.98
CA VAL A 177 1.08 -12.21 -4.02
C VAL A 177 0.33 -13.35 -4.69
N ALA A 178 -0.22 -13.13 -5.89
CA ALA A 178 -1.00 -14.14 -6.62
C ALA A 178 -0.18 -15.34 -7.12
N GLY A 179 1.13 -15.16 -7.31
CA GLY A 179 2.04 -16.23 -7.70
C GLY A 179 2.36 -17.24 -6.59
N VAL A 180 1.91 -17.01 -5.35
CA VAL A 180 2.12 -17.97 -4.26
C VAL A 180 1.21 -19.19 -4.41
N ARG A 181 1.83 -20.37 -4.37
CA ARG A 181 1.19 -21.69 -4.39
C ARG A 181 1.35 -22.36 -3.04
N ILE A 182 0.23 -22.65 -2.37
CA ILE A 182 0.19 -23.37 -1.09
C ILE A 182 -0.31 -24.79 -1.34
N GLY A 183 0.53 -25.78 -1.01
CA GLY A 183 0.17 -27.20 -0.97
C GLY A 183 0.01 -27.68 0.47
N ILE A 184 -0.89 -28.64 0.69
CA ILE A 184 -1.09 -29.29 2.00
C ILE A 184 -1.11 -30.80 1.80
N LEU A 185 -0.27 -31.52 2.52
CA LEU A 185 -0.16 -32.97 2.50
C LEU A 185 -0.37 -33.56 3.90
N PRO A 186 -1.20 -34.62 4.04
CA PRO A 186 -2.13 -35.14 3.04
C PRO A 186 -3.22 -34.12 2.63
N GLU A 187 -3.80 -34.29 1.44
CA GLU A 187 -4.90 -33.44 0.95
C GLU A 187 -6.24 -33.66 1.66
N ARG A 188 -6.28 -34.58 2.64
CA ARG A 188 -7.41 -34.83 3.54
C ARG A 188 -6.90 -35.03 4.96
N CYS A 189 -7.49 -34.32 5.91
CA CYS A 189 -7.13 -34.42 7.32
C CYS A 189 -8.00 -35.49 8.02
N ALA A 190 -7.59 -36.76 7.90
CA ALA A 190 -8.26 -37.87 8.56
C ALA A 190 -7.91 -37.93 10.06
N LEU A 191 -8.93 -37.85 10.92
CA LEU A 191 -8.85 -37.91 12.38
C LEU A 191 -9.60 -39.14 12.87
N GLY A 192 -8.87 -40.18 13.23
CA GLY A 192 -9.44 -41.44 13.74
C GLY A 192 -8.83 -41.86 15.08
N TYR A 193 -9.34 -42.97 15.61
CA TYR A 193 -8.92 -43.55 16.88
C TYR A 193 -7.41 -43.86 16.93
N ASP A 194 -6.86 -44.45 15.87
CA ASP A 194 -5.43 -44.82 15.79
C ASP A 194 -4.50 -43.60 15.94
N GLY A 195 -4.92 -42.45 15.41
CA GLY A 195 -4.23 -41.18 15.55
C GLY A 195 -4.57 -40.42 16.83
N ARG A 196 -5.37 -41.00 17.73
CA ARG A 196 -5.94 -40.32 18.92
C ARG A 196 -6.66 -39.01 18.56
N PHE A 197 -7.34 -38.99 17.41
CA PHE A 197 -7.97 -37.80 16.82
C PHE A 197 -7.00 -36.62 16.63
N LYS A 198 -5.75 -36.93 16.27
CA LYS A 198 -4.71 -35.97 15.90
C LYS A 198 -4.15 -36.31 14.52
N ARG A 199 -3.84 -35.28 13.74
CA ARG A 199 -3.18 -35.43 12.43
C ARG A 199 -2.22 -34.28 12.21
N GLU A 200 -0.98 -34.60 11.90
CA GLU A 200 -0.03 -33.61 11.41
C GLU A 200 -0.24 -33.40 9.91
N LEU A 201 -0.23 -32.15 9.48
CA LEU A 201 -0.25 -31.75 8.08
C LEU A 201 1.06 -31.03 7.75
N LEU A 202 1.64 -31.40 6.61
CA LEU A 202 2.76 -30.71 6.00
C LEU A 202 2.22 -29.66 5.02
N ILE A 203 2.56 -28.41 5.27
CA ILE A 203 2.26 -27.28 4.39
C ILE A 203 3.52 -27.02 3.56
N THR A 204 3.34 -26.79 2.27
CA THR A 204 4.41 -26.40 1.33
C THR A 204 4.03 -25.09 0.67
N ALA A 205 4.98 -24.18 0.49
CA ALA A 205 4.77 -22.91 -0.16
C ALA A 205 5.84 -22.64 -1.21
N ARG A 206 5.39 -22.36 -2.44
CA ARG A 206 6.25 -22.08 -3.58
C ARG A 206 5.77 -20.86 -4.33
N PHE A 207 6.68 -20.18 -5.01
CA PHE A 207 6.34 -19.11 -5.95
C PHE A 207 6.35 -19.63 -7.39
N ASP A 208 5.28 -19.36 -8.12
CA ASP A 208 5.07 -19.78 -9.51
C ASP A 208 4.47 -18.60 -10.30
N GLY A 209 5.33 -17.65 -10.65
CA GLY A 209 4.87 -16.34 -11.14
C GLY A 209 5.53 -15.80 -12.41
N THR A 210 6.53 -16.47 -13.01
CA THR A 210 7.13 -16.22 -14.36
C THR A 210 8.56 -16.80 -14.54
N GLY A 211 9.03 -17.71 -13.68
CA GLY A 211 10.39 -18.25 -13.75
C GLY A 211 10.52 -19.61 -13.08
N THR A 212 11.73 -19.94 -12.61
CA THR A 212 11.99 -21.17 -11.85
C THR A 212 11.23 -21.13 -10.54
N ALA A 213 10.45 -22.18 -10.26
CA ALA A 213 9.73 -22.29 -9.00
C ALA A 213 10.72 -22.21 -7.82
N ALA A 214 10.48 -21.29 -6.90
CA ALA A 214 11.28 -21.10 -5.70
C ALA A 214 10.48 -21.52 -4.48
N ASP A 215 11.11 -22.28 -3.57
CA ASP A 215 10.53 -22.53 -2.25
C ASP A 215 10.54 -21.23 -1.45
N LEU A 216 9.40 -20.89 -0.86
CA LEU A 216 9.22 -19.61 -0.17
C LEU A 216 9.65 -19.75 1.28
N ARG A 217 10.73 -19.09 1.65
CA ARG A 217 11.37 -19.20 2.97
C ARG A 217 10.79 -18.19 3.94
N GLN A 218 10.67 -18.57 5.21
CA GLN A 218 10.17 -17.69 6.27
C GLN A 218 8.82 -17.02 5.93
N LEU A 219 8.03 -17.67 5.08
CA LEU A 219 6.75 -17.17 4.61
C LEU A 219 5.74 -17.23 5.75
N PRO A 220 5.18 -16.10 6.20
CA PRO A 220 4.23 -16.09 7.29
C PRO A 220 2.86 -16.57 6.80
N LEU A 221 2.30 -17.54 7.51
CA LEU A 221 1.07 -18.25 7.21
C LEU A 221 0.16 -18.22 8.43
N VAL A 222 -1.15 -18.14 8.18
CA VAL A 222 -2.20 -18.37 9.18
C VAL A 222 -2.90 -19.68 8.86
N VAL A 223 -2.87 -20.60 9.82
CA VAL A 223 -3.64 -21.85 9.80
C VAL A 223 -4.87 -21.67 10.67
N SER A 224 -6.04 -22.08 10.22
CA SER A 224 -7.24 -22.09 11.05
C SER A 224 -8.17 -23.26 10.78
N TYR A 225 -8.82 -23.75 11.84
CA TYR A 225 -9.79 -24.85 11.77
C TYR A 225 -10.77 -24.79 12.98
N PRO A 226 -11.95 -25.43 12.91
CA PRO A 226 -12.93 -25.41 14.00
C PRO A 226 -12.49 -26.32 15.15
N GLY A 227 -12.04 -25.72 16.26
CA GLY A 227 -11.67 -26.43 17.48
C GLY A 227 -12.82 -26.56 18.47
N SER A 228 -12.72 -27.53 19.37
CA SER A 228 -13.74 -27.84 20.38
C SER A 228 -13.95 -26.72 21.41
N ALA A 229 -13.00 -25.79 21.53
CA ALA A 229 -13.05 -24.62 22.42
C ALA A 229 -13.21 -23.31 21.63
N GLY A 230 -13.57 -23.39 20.34
CA GLY A 230 -13.61 -22.26 19.42
C GLY A 230 -12.64 -22.42 18.25
N LYS A 231 -12.70 -21.47 17.30
CA LYS A 231 -11.84 -21.47 16.12
C LYS A 231 -10.37 -21.41 16.53
N VAL A 232 -9.59 -22.40 16.11
CA VAL A 232 -8.15 -22.39 16.25
C VAL A 232 -7.56 -21.49 15.18
N VAL A 233 -6.63 -20.63 15.58
CA VAL A 233 -5.86 -19.75 14.69
C VAL A 233 -4.39 -19.86 15.10
N GLU A 234 -3.56 -20.38 14.22
CA GLU A 234 -2.12 -20.52 14.44
C GLU A 234 -1.36 -19.70 13.41
N LYS A 235 -0.35 -18.95 13.87
CA LYS A 235 0.66 -18.36 12.98
C LYS A 235 1.82 -19.33 12.82
N ARG A 236 2.32 -19.47 11.60
CA ARG A 236 3.45 -20.35 11.22
C ARG A 236 4.32 -19.63 10.20
N ASN A 237 5.61 -19.91 10.21
CA ASN A 237 6.51 -19.53 9.13
C ASN A 237 7.01 -20.80 8.44
N THR A 238 7.22 -20.73 7.14
CA THR A 238 7.94 -21.80 6.43
C THR A 238 9.42 -21.80 6.76
N ASP A 239 10.04 -22.97 6.67
CA ASP A 239 11.48 -23.16 6.81
C ASP A 239 12.25 -22.86 5.49
N GLY A 240 13.52 -23.25 5.43
CA GLY A 240 14.39 -23.04 4.27
C GLY A 240 13.97 -23.80 2.99
N ASP A 241 13.14 -24.83 3.14
CA ASP A 241 12.61 -25.67 2.06
C ASP A 241 11.16 -25.32 1.72
N GLY A 242 10.66 -24.19 2.23
CA GLY A 242 9.30 -23.73 2.02
C GLY A 242 8.25 -24.56 2.74
N GLN A 243 8.61 -25.23 3.84
CA GLN A 243 7.73 -26.14 4.56
C GLN A 243 7.30 -25.61 5.92
N ALA A 244 6.08 -25.90 6.33
CA ALA A 244 5.61 -25.67 7.69
C ALA A 244 4.76 -26.86 8.17
N ARG A 245 4.68 -27.07 9.49
CA ARG A 245 3.86 -28.15 10.07
C ARG A 245 2.80 -27.59 11.00
N THR A 246 1.62 -28.20 10.97
CA THR A 246 0.53 -27.95 11.91
C THR A 246 -0.05 -29.27 12.39
N LEU A 247 -0.45 -29.30 13.66
CA LEU A 247 -1.09 -30.45 14.29
C LEU A 247 -2.56 -30.15 14.49
N VAL A 248 -3.41 -30.78 13.68
CA VAL A 248 -4.86 -30.69 13.82
C VAL A 248 -5.31 -31.66 14.90
N GLN A 249 -5.98 -31.13 15.90
CA GLN A 249 -6.50 -31.90 17.04
C GLN A 249 -7.64 -31.15 17.73
N ARG A 250 -8.41 -31.86 18.57
CA ARG A 250 -9.50 -31.30 19.37
C ARG A 250 -10.48 -30.50 18.51
N ILE A 251 -10.92 -31.10 17.41
CA ILE A 251 -11.90 -30.52 16.49
C ILE A 251 -13.30 -30.53 17.10
N GLN A 252 -14.10 -29.54 16.72
CA GLN A 252 -15.52 -29.49 17.04
C GLN A 252 -16.27 -30.55 16.21
N LEU A 253 -16.94 -31.52 16.86
CA LEU A 253 -17.52 -32.70 16.20
C LEU A 253 -18.83 -32.42 15.46
N ASP A 254 -19.57 -31.39 15.84
CA ASP A 254 -20.82 -30.94 15.22
C ASP A 254 -20.60 -29.88 14.12
N ALA A 255 -19.35 -29.57 13.78
CA ALA A 255 -19.03 -28.66 12.70
C ALA A 255 -19.50 -29.25 11.35
N ILE A 256 -20.22 -28.44 10.56
CA ILE A 256 -20.66 -28.81 9.21
C ILE A 256 -19.47 -28.63 8.25
N ASN A 257 -19.07 -29.70 7.56
CA ASN A 257 -17.95 -29.72 6.61
C ASN A 257 -16.68 -29.03 7.15
N PRO A 258 -16.09 -29.53 8.26
CA PRO A 258 -14.94 -28.90 8.87
C PRO A 258 -13.73 -28.94 7.92
N GLU A 259 -13.02 -27.82 7.82
CA GLU A 259 -11.83 -27.68 6.98
C GLU A 259 -10.65 -27.11 7.78
N VAL A 260 -9.44 -27.48 7.37
CA VAL A 260 -8.22 -26.74 7.67
C VAL A 260 -8.02 -25.73 6.56
N VAL A 261 -7.93 -24.46 6.93
CA VAL A 261 -7.67 -23.35 6.01
C VAL A 261 -6.29 -22.80 6.30
N VAL A 262 -5.43 -22.77 5.27
CA VAL A 262 -4.11 -22.14 5.31
C VAL A 262 -4.10 -20.97 4.34
N ARG A 263 -3.68 -19.81 4.81
CA ARG A 263 -3.58 -18.57 4.02
C ARG A 263 -2.31 -17.81 4.38
N LEU A 264 -1.90 -16.89 3.50
CA LEU A 264 -0.84 -15.93 3.83
C LEU A 264 -1.26 -15.05 5.02
N ASP A 265 -0.31 -14.77 5.92
CA ASP A 265 -0.47 -13.73 6.93
C ASP A 265 -0.13 -12.37 6.32
N MET A 266 -1.11 -11.75 5.68
CA MET A 266 -0.92 -10.48 4.97
C MET A 266 -0.47 -9.34 5.89
N GLU A 267 -0.90 -9.36 7.15
CA GLU A 267 -0.48 -8.36 8.15
C GLU A 267 1.02 -8.47 8.41
N ALA A 268 1.54 -9.69 8.54
CA ALA A 268 2.97 -9.94 8.75
C ALA A 268 3.85 -9.67 7.51
N LEU A 269 3.24 -9.47 6.33
CA LEU A 269 3.94 -9.07 5.09
C LEU A 269 4.12 -7.56 4.98
N VAL A 270 3.36 -6.75 5.73
CA VAL A 270 3.49 -5.29 5.72
C VAL A 270 4.60 -4.88 6.69
N PRO A 271 5.62 -4.12 6.24
CA PRO A 271 6.61 -3.57 7.14
C PRO A 271 6.00 -2.55 8.11
N GLU A 272 6.41 -2.62 9.38
CA GLU A 272 5.88 -1.76 10.45
C GLU A 272 6.25 -0.28 10.28
N ASP A 273 7.28 0.03 9.50
CA ASP A 273 7.73 1.39 9.20
C ASP A 273 6.88 2.11 8.14
N LEU A 274 5.97 1.41 7.47
CA LEU A 274 5.11 2.03 6.44
C LEU A 274 3.91 2.75 7.06
N ASP A 275 3.48 3.82 6.39
CA ASP A 275 2.22 4.50 6.71
C ASP A 275 1.05 3.53 6.52
N ASN A 276 0.48 3.07 7.63
CA ASN A 276 -0.61 2.10 7.64
C ASN A 276 -1.87 2.64 6.96
N GLY A 277 -2.10 3.96 6.97
CA GLY A 277 -3.21 4.60 6.28
C GLY A 277 -3.14 4.44 4.76
N LEU A 278 -1.95 4.27 4.21
CA LEU A 278 -1.71 4.04 2.77
C LEU A 278 -1.45 2.56 2.45
N ALA A 279 -0.72 1.84 3.31
CA ALA A 279 -0.32 0.46 3.07
C ALA A 279 -1.47 -0.55 3.25
N ALA A 280 -2.31 -0.40 4.29
CA ALA A 280 -3.39 -1.35 4.55
C ALA A 280 -4.41 -1.43 3.40
N PRO A 281 -4.86 -0.31 2.79
CA PRO A 281 -5.78 -0.36 1.63
C PRO A 281 -5.19 -1.06 0.42
N LEU A 282 -3.89 -0.87 0.15
CA LEU A 282 -3.18 -1.55 -0.93
C LEU A 282 -3.22 -3.07 -0.71
N VAL A 283 -2.90 -3.51 0.50
CA VAL A 283 -2.84 -4.94 0.87
C VAL A 283 -4.23 -5.57 0.91
N ALA A 284 -5.23 -4.86 1.44
CA ALA A 284 -6.61 -5.32 1.50
C ALA A 284 -7.24 -5.52 0.11
N SER A 285 -6.73 -4.83 -0.90
CA SER A 285 -7.19 -4.93 -2.28
C SER A 285 -6.59 -6.11 -3.07
N LEU A 286 -5.63 -6.84 -2.48
CA LEU A 286 -4.94 -7.96 -3.11
C LEU A 286 -5.75 -9.25 -2.99
N ASN A 287 -5.72 -10.06 -4.04
CA ASN A 287 -6.24 -11.42 -3.98
C ASN A 287 -5.23 -12.31 -3.26
N THR A 288 -5.63 -12.87 -2.13
CA THR A 288 -4.73 -13.65 -1.28
C THR A 288 -4.93 -15.14 -1.53
N PRO A 289 -3.85 -15.91 -1.74
CA PRO A 289 -3.96 -17.34 -1.91
C PRO A 289 -4.34 -18.01 -0.59
N GLU A 290 -5.32 -18.90 -0.68
CA GLU A 290 -5.72 -19.80 0.40
C GLU A 290 -5.81 -21.25 -0.12
N ARG A 291 -5.50 -22.20 0.77
CA ARG A 291 -5.69 -23.63 0.54
C ARG A 291 -6.56 -24.21 1.65
N ARG A 292 -7.53 -25.02 1.25
CA ARG A 292 -8.47 -25.71 2.13
C ARG A 292 -8.29 -27.21 2.00
N VAL A 293 -8.33 -27.90 3.13
CA VAL A 293 -8.30 -29.36 3.20
C VAL A 293 -9.44 -29.83 4.11
N PRO A 294 -10.31 -30.74 3.66
CA PRO A 294 -11.40 -31.25 4.48
C PRO A 294 -10.87 -32.06 5.67
N ILE A 295 -11.60 -32.00 6.77
CA ILE A 295 -11.36 -32.79 7.98
C ILE A 295 -12.36 -33.94 8.01
N ASP A 296 -11.86 -35.17 8.00
CA ASP A 296 -12.68 -36.38 8.07
C ASP A 296 -12.55 -36.98 9.47
N VAL A 297 -13.63 -36.94 10.26
CA VAL A 297 -13.65 -37.59 11.58
C VAL A 297 -14.14 -39.03 11.44
N ILE A 298 -13.24 -39.98 11.69
CA ILE A 298 -13.52 -41.41 11.61
C ILE A 298 -13.81 -41.93 13.02
N MET A 299 -15.10 -42.06 13.33
CA MET A 299 -15.54 -42.66 14.60
C MET A 299 -15.27 -44.17 14.59
N PRO A 300 -14.90 -44.77 15.74
CA PRO A 300 -14.74 -46.22 15.84
C PRO A 300 -16.07 -46.91 15.52
N ARG A 301 -16.01 -48.03 14.78
CA ARG A 301 -17.18 -48.89 14.60
C ARG A 301 -17.48 -49.53 15.95
N VAL A 302 -18.67 -49.25 16.48
CA VAL A 302 -19.24 -49.90 17.66
C VAL A 302 -19.62 -51.34 17.31
#